data_AF-A0A2J8VIP8-F1
#
_entry.id   AF-A0A2J8VIP8-F1
#
_cell.length_a   1.000
_cell.length_b   1.000
_cell.length_c   1.000
_cell.angle_alpha   90.00
_cell.angle_beta   90.00
_cell.angle_gamma   90.00
#
_symmetry.space_group_name_H-M   'P 1'
#
loop_
_entity.id
_entity.type
_entity.pdbx_description
1 polymer ?
#
loop_
_entity_poly.entity_id
_entity_poly.type
_entity_poly.pdbx_seq_one_letter_code
_entity_poly.pdbx_strand_id
1 'polypeptide(L)'
;MGRLHCTEDPVPEAVGGDMQQLNQLGAQQFSALTEVLFHFLTEPKEARVFTVLSLQVERFLAQLSEFATTNQISLGSLRSIVKSLLLVPNGALKKSLTAKQVQADFITLGLSEEKATYFSEKWKQNAPTLARWAIGQTLMINQLIDMEWKFGVTSGS
;
A
#
# COMPACT_ATOMS: atom_id res chain seq x y z
N MET A 1 -13.86 2.02 -17.53
CA MET A 1 -12.65 1.67 -16.74
C MET A 1 -12.60 0.15 -16.63
N GLY A 2 -11.43 -0.46 -16.85
CA GLY A 2 -11.27 -1.92 -16.87
C GLY A 2 -11.50 -2.55 -15.49
N ARG A 3 -12.10 -3.74 -15.44
CA ARG A 3 -12.20 -4.53 -14.20
C ARG A 3 -10.79 -4.88 -13.72
N LEU A 4 -10.52 -4.63 -12.44
CA LEU A 4 -9.31 -5.14 -11.80
C LEU A 4 -9.51 -6.62 -11.46
N HIS A 5 -8.43 -7.40 -11.51
CA HIS A 5 -8.40 -8.78 -11.05
C HIS A 5 -8.43 -8.84 -9.52
N CYS A 6 -7.86 -7.82 -8.86
CA CYS A 6 -7.73 -7.72 -7.42
C CYS A 6 -9.05 -7.36 -6.69
N THR A 7 -9.99 -6.66 -7.33
CA THR A 7 -11.29 -6.35 -6.73
C THR A 7 -12.41 -6.33 -7.77
N GLU A 8 -13.60 -6.82 -7.40
CA GLU A 8 -14.81 -6.72 -8.22
C GLU A 8 -15.61 -5.44 -7.93
N ASP A 9 -15.29 -4.75 -6.84
CA ASP A 9 -15.86 -3.46 -6.45
C ASP A 9 -15.39 -2.32 -7.38
N PRO A 10 -16.20 -1.28 -7.59
CA PRO A 10 -15.75 -0.08 -8.29
C PRO A 10 -14.53 0.52 -7.59
N VAL A 11 -13.45 0.68 -8.36
CA VAL A 11 -12.24 1.35 -7.89
C VAL A 11 -12.59 2.80 -7.53
N PRO A 12 -12.20 3.30 -6.33
CA PRO A 12 -12.43 4.69 -5.98
C PRO A 12 -11.78 5.63 -7.01
N GLU A 13 -12.46 6.70 -7.44
CA GLU A 13 -11.89 7.66 -8.40
C GLU A 13 -10.58 8.31 -7.90
N ALA A 14 -10.41 8.41 -6.57
CA ALA A 14 -9.18 8.87 -5.93
C ALA A 14 -7.95 8.03 -6.35
N VAL A 15 -8.12 6.74 -6.64
CA VAL A 15 -7.02 5.85 -7.05
C VAL A 15 -6.38 6.34 -8.34
N GLY A 16 -7.18 6.83 -9.30
CA GLY A 16 -6.63 7.34 -10.56
C GLY A 16 -5.73 8.57 -10.34
N GLY A 17 -6.16 9.49 -9.48
CA GLY A 17 -5.36 10.66 -9.10
C GLY A 17 -4.09 10.29 -8.32
N ASP A 18 -4.21 9.32 -7.41
CA ASP A 18 -3.08 8.80 -6.63
C ASP A 18 -2.01 8.14 -7.51
N MET A 19 -2.43 7.36 -8.52
CA MET A 19 -1.51 6.70 -9.46
C MET A 19 -0.77 7.70 -10.34
N GLN A 20 -1.43 8.80 -10.71
CA GLN A 20 -0.79 9.92 -11.40
C GLN A 20 0.26 10.60 -10.51
N GLN A 21 -0.03 10.86 -9.22
CA GLN A 21 0.98 11.36 -8.28
C GLN A 21 2.14 10.38 -8.09
N LEU A 22 1.83 9.08 -8.00
CA LEU A 22 2.81 8.01 -7.96
C LEU A 22 3.72 8.00 -9.18
N ASN A 23 3.19 8.31 -10.36
CA ASN A 23 3.96 8.44 -11.58
C ASN A 23 4.92 9.64 -11.55
N GLN A 24 4.56 10.73 -10.86
CA GLN A 24 5.45 11.88 -10.68
C GLN A 24 6.63 11.61 -9.73
N LEU A 25 6.53 10.60 -8.85
CA LEU A 25 7.66 10.17 -8.03
C LEU A 25 8.80 9.66 -8.91
N GLY A 26 10.05 10.00 -8.58
CA GLY A 26 11.21 9.38 -9.21
C GLY A 26 11.25 7.86 -8.95
N ALA A 27 11.96 7.10 -9.79
CA ALA A 27 12.11 5.65 -9.62
C ALA A 27 12.67 5.28 -8.23
N GLN A 28 13.63 6.07 -7.72
CA GLN A 28 14.22 5.89 -6.38
C GLN A 28 13.22 6.15 -5.24
N GLN A 29 12.31 7.10 -5.43
CA GLN A 29 11.30 7.46 -4.43
C GLN A 29 10.22 6.38 -4.38
N PHE A 30 9.82 5.90 -5.56
CA PHE A 30 8.92 4.77 -5.69
C PHE A 30 9.50 3.49 -5.10
N SER A 31 10.79 3.21 -5.35
CA SER A 31 11.44 2.03 -4.79
C SER A 31 11.50 2.10 -3.27
N ALA A 32 11.87 3.26 -2.70
CA ALA A 32 11.90 3.45 -1.25
C ALA A 32 10.51 3.28 -0.62
N LEU A 33 9.46 3.86 -1.21
CA LEU A 33 8.08 3.68 -0.74
C LEU A 33 7.66 2.21 -0.79
N THR A 34 7.95 1.53 -1.90
CA THR A 34 7.64 0.10 -2.09
C THR A 34 8.37 -0.75 -1.07
N GLU A 35 9.64 -0.44 -0.75
CA GLU A 35 10.40 -1.17 0.25
C GLU A 35 9.85 -0.98 1.66
N VAL A 36 9.52 0.25 2.07
CA VAL A 36 8.87 0.50 3.36
C VAL A 36 7.56 -0.28 3.46
N LEU A 37 6.78 -0.32 2.37
CA LEU A 37 5.51 -1.04 2.32
C LEU A 37 5.70 -2.56 2.40
N PHE A 38 6.58 -3.16 1.60
CA PHE A 38 6.85 -4.60 1.69
C PHE A 38 7.51 -4.99 3.01
N HIS A 39 8.39 -4.16 3.57
CA HIS A 39 8.99 -4.40 4.88
C HIS A 39 7.91 -4.47 5.95
N PHE A 40 7.01 -3.48 5.98
CA PHE A 40 5.84 -3.49 6.86
C PHE A 40 4.96 -4.73 6.65
N LEU A 41 4.72 -5.14 5.39
CA LEU A 41 3.85 -6.28 5.12
C LEU A 41 4.50 -7.65 5.47
N THR A 42 5.81 -7.78 5.30
CA THR A 42 6.56 -9.04 5.46
C THR A 42 7.13 -9.24 6.88
N GLU A 43 7.08 -8.22 7.73
CA GLU A 43 7.65 -8.28 9.07
C GLU A 43 7.03 -9.43 9.91
N PRO A 44 7.86 -10.35 10.44
CA PRO A 44 7.39 -11.55 11.12
C PRO A 44 6.59 -11.22 12.39
N LYS A 45 5.41 -11.84 12.52
CA LYS A 45 4.45 -11.57 13.60
C LYS A 45 4.63 -12.44 14.84
N GLU A 46 5.60 -13.33 14.84
CA GLU A 46 5.75 -14.35 15.88
C GLU A 46 6.04 -13.77 17.28
N ALA A 47 6.38 -12.49 17.39
CA ALA A 47 6.57 -11.76 18.65
C ALA A 47 5.42 -10.77 19.00
N ARG A 48 4.25 -10.86 18.36
CA ARG A 48 3.25 -9.79 18.37
C ARG A 48 2.10 -10.05 19.34
N VAL A 49 2.28 -9.63 20.59
CA VAL A 49 1.16 -9.37 21.52
C VAL A 49 0.32 -8.20 20.96
N PHE A 50 -0.98 -8.18 21.21
CA PHE A 50 -1.93 -7.16 20.72
C PHE A 50 -1.46 -5.70 20.89
N THR A 51 -0.61 -5.43 21.89
CA THR A 51 0.03 -4.12 22.16
C THR A 51 1.11 -3.71 21.16
N VAL A 52 1.72 -4.64 20.42
CA VAL A 52 2.80 -4.39 19.45
C VAL A 52 2.23 -4.00 18.07
N LEU A 53 0.94 -4.27 17.82
CA LEU A 53 0.28 -3.98 16.54
C LEU A 53 0.17 -2.46 16.28
N SER A 54 -0.25 -1.70 17.30
CA SER A 54 -0.38 -0.24 17.19
C SER A 54 0.96 0.44 16.93
N LEU A 55 2.01 -0.01 17.63
CA LEU A 55 3.36 0.56 17.55
C LEU A 55 3.97 0.41 16.15
N GLN A 56 3.61 -0.64 15.41
CA GLN A 56 4.03 -0.79 14.02
C GLN A 56 3.29 0.13 13.07
N VAL A 57 1.98 0.28 13.24
CA VAL A 57 1.20 1.23 12.43
C VAL A 57 1.75 2.63 12.65
N GLU A 58 2.06 3.01 13.89
CA GLU A 58 2.70 4.28 14.25
C GLU A 58 4.08 4.44 13.61
N ARG A 59 4.93 3.41 13.64
CA ARG A 59 6.26 3.44 12.99
C ARG A 59 6.15 3.57 11.47
N PHE A 60 5.27 2.82 10.84
CA PHE A 60 4.99 2.92 9.41
C PHE A 60 4.49 4.33 9.06
N LEU A 61 3.59 4.86 9.88
CA LEU A 61 3.11 6.24 9.78
C LEU A 61 4.22 7.28 9.90
N ALA A 62 5.13 7.10 10.85
CA ALA A 62 6.27 7.99 11.05
C ALA A 62 7.20 7.96 9.83
N GLN A 63 7.49 6.78 9.27
CA GLN A 63 8.30 6.66 8.05
C GLN A 63 7.60 7.29 6.83
N LEU A 64 6.28 7.11 6.70
CA LEU A 64 5.51 7.79 5.66
C LEU A 64 5.53 9.31 5.86
N SER A 65 5.42 9.80 7.09
CA SER A 65 5.48 11.24 7.37
C SER A 65 6.85 11.82 7.04
N GLU A 66 7.93 11.14 7.39
CA GLU A 66 9.29 11.54 7.03
C GLU A 66 9.47 11.56 5.51
N PHE A 67 9.03 10.50 4.82
CA PHE A 67 9.04 10.43 3.36
C PHE A 67 8.22 11.56 2.72
N ALA A 68 7.05 11.87 3.26
CA ALA A 68 6.19 12.97 2.81
C ALA A 68 6.93 14.31 2.91
N THR A 69 7.57 14.58 4.05
CA THR A 69 8.36 15.79 4.27
C THR A 69 9.56 15.86 3.33
N THR A 70 10.31 14.77 3.16
CA THR A 70 11.49 14.71 2.27
C THR A 70 11.12 14.95 0.81
N ASN A 71 9.98 14.42 0.35
CA ASN A 71 9.54 14.54 -1.04
C ASN A 71 8.59 15.72 -1.28
N GLN A 72 8.36 16.58 -0.28
CA GLN A 72 7.39 17.69 -0.32
C GLN A 72 5.96 17.27 -0.71
N ILE A 73 5.56 16.07 -0.31
CA ILE A 73 4.22 15.52 -0.55
C ILE A 73 3.39 15.76 0.70
N SER A 74 2.14 16.17 0.55
CA SER A 74 1.23 16.26 1.69
C SER A 74 0.98 14.86 2.26
N LEU A 75 1.06 14.71 3.59
CA LEU A 75 0.79 13.44 4.27
C LEU A 75 -0.61 12.89 3.91
N GLY A 76 -1.59 13.76 3.66
CA GLY A 76 -2.91 13.38 3.16
C GLY A 76 -2.86 12.68 1.79
N SER A 77 -2.14 13.26 0.82
CA SER A 77 -1.93 12.64 -0.50
C SER A 77 -1.15 11.35 -0.40
N LEU A 78 -0.09 11.31 0.42
CA LEU A 78 0.71 10.09 0.59
C LEU A 78 -0.13 8.96 1.22
N ARG A 79 -1.01 9.28 2.18
CA ARG A 79 -1.96 8.31 2.75
C ARG A 79 -2.91 7.76 1.70
N SER A 80 -3.46 8.63 0.85
CA SER A 80 -4.35 8.21 -0.25
C SER A 80 -3.61 7.28 -1.21
N ILE A 81 -2.41 7.70 -1.64
CA ILE A 81 -1.47 6.90 -2.45
C ILE A 81 -1.22 5.53 -1.84
N VAL A 82 -0.87 5.46 -0.55
CA VAL A 82 -0.60 4.19 0.13
C VAL A 82 -1.86 3.32 0.23
N LYS A 83 -3.03 3.89 0.51
CA LYS A 83 -4.31 3.15 0.50
C LYS A 83 -4.60 2.56 -0.88
N SER A 84 -4.46 3.38 -1.92
CA SER A 84 -4.61 3.00 -3.32
C SER A 84 -3.62 1.90 -3.72
N LEU A 85 -2.36 2.00 -3.26
CA LEU A 85 -1.32 1.01 -3.49
C LEU A 85 -1.55 -0.29 -2.70
N LEU A 86 -2.18 -0.22 -1.53
CA LEU A 86 -2.51 -1.38 -0.68
C LEU A 86 -3.76 -2.13 -1.16
N LEU A 87 -4.62 -1.51 -1.98
CA LEU A 87 -5.80 -2.14 -2.54
C LEU A 87 -5.43 -3.34 -3.42
N VAL A 88 -4.42 -3.19 -4.26
CA VAL A 88 -3.93 -4.26 -5.15
C VAL A 88 -3.36 -5.46 -4.38
N PRO A 89 -2.38 -5.32 -3.47
CA PRO A 89 -1.86 -6.42 -2.68
C PRO A 89 -2.91 -7.02 -1.74
N ASN A 90 -3.87 -6.24 -1.22
CA ASN A 90 -4.98 -6.79 -0.43
C ASN A 90 -5.86 -7.71 -1.27
N GLY A 91 -6.28 -7.25 -2.45
CA GLY A 91 -7.03 -8.07 -3.40
C GLY A 91 -6.23 -9.27 -3.90
N ALA A 92 -4.93 -9.08 -4.12
CA ALA A 92 -4.01 -10.12 -4.54
C ALA A 92 -3.78 -11.19 -3.47
N LEU A 93 -3.74 -10.84 -2.18
CA LEU A 93 -3.72 -11.83 -1.10
C LEU A 93 -5.04 -12.59 -1.02
N LYS A 94 -6.17 -11.87 -1.04
CA LYS A 94 -7.50 -12.48 -0.96
C LYS A 94 -7.77 -13.46 -2.10
N LYS A 95 -7.36 -13.12 -3.32
CA LYS A 95 -7.56 -13.94 -4.53
C LYS A 95 -6.35 -14.76 -4.94
N SER A 96 -5.26 -14.74 -4.16
CA SER A 96 -3.98 -15.39 -4.48
C SER A 96 -3.49 -15.07 -5.90
N LEU A 97 -3.48 -13.77 -6.26
CA LEU A 97 -3.09 -13.31 -7.59
C LEU A 97 -1.59 -13.46 -7.84
N THR A 98 -1.26 -13.78 -9.10
CA THR A 98 0.12 -13.88 -9.58
C THR A 98 0.74 -12.50 -9.83
N ALA A 99 2.07 -12.42 -9.83
CA ALA A 99 2.80 -11.18 -10.12
C ALA A 99 2.38 -10.52 -11.45
N LYS A 100 2.11 -11.33 -12.48
CA LYS A 100 1.59 -10.83 -13.76
C LYS A 100 0.23 -10.15 -13.64
N GLN A 101 -0.67 -10.70 -12.82
CA GLN A 101 -1.99 -10.11 -12.60
C GLN A 101 -1.89 -8.82 -11.78
N VAL A 102 -1.05 -8.81 -10.74
CA VAL A 102 -0.75 -7.60 -9.97
C VAL A 102 -0.18 -6.49 -10.86
N GLN A 103 0.75 -6.83 -11.75
CA GLN A 103 1.29 -5.88 -12.73
C GLN A 103 0.18 -5.32 -13.63
N ALA A 104 -0.66 -6.18 -14.20
CA ALA A 104 -1.76 -5.78 -15.07
C ALA A 104 -2.77 -4.88 -14.35
N ASP A 105 -3.05 -5.13 -13.07
CA ASP A 105 -3.92 -4.29 -12.25
C ASP A 105 -3.31 -2.90 -12.05
N PHE A 106 -2.02 -2.80 -11.71
CA PHE A 106 -1.34 -1.51 -11.57
C PHE A 106 -1.30 -0.71 -12.88
N ILE A 107 -1.06 -1.37 -14.01
CA ILE A 107 -1.11 -0.73 -15.33
C ILE A 107 -2.53 -0.23 -15.63
N THR A 108 -3.56 -1.03 -15.31
CA THR A 108 -4.96 -0.65 -15.49
C THR A 108 -5.35 0.54 -14.61
N LEU A 109 -4.74 0.65 -13.43
CA LEU A 109 -4.88 1.78 -12.51
C LEU A 109 -4.13 3.04 -12.97
N GLY A 110 -3.33 2.95 -14.04
CA GLY A 110 -2.61 4.07 -14.63
C GLY A 110 -1.19 4.26 -14.09
N LEU A 111 -0.62 3.28 -13.40
CA LEU A 111 0.79 3.28 -12.99
C LEU A 111 1.70 3.00 -14.20
N SER A 112 2.85 3.67 -14.28
CA SER A 112 3.85 3.42 -15.31
C SER A 112 4.29 1.95 -15.33
N GLU A 113 4.50 1.40 -16.53
CA GLU A 113 4.87 -0.01 -16.73
C GLU A 113 6.17 -0.38 -16.00
N GLU A 114 7.18 0.48 -15.98
CA GLU A 114 8.41 0.27 -15.21
C GLU A 114 8.14 0.06 -13.71
N LYS A 115 7.31 0.93 -13.11
CA LYS A 115 6.96 0.88 -11.69
C LYS A 115 6.09 -0.32 -11.36
N ALA A 116 5.12 -0.63 -12.23
CA ALA A 116 4.29 -1.82 -12.11
C ALA A 116 5.13 -3.09 -12.18
N THR A 117 6.11 -3.14 -13.09
CA THR A 117 7.06 -4.26 -13.22
C THR A 117 7.89 -4.42 -11.96
N TYR A 118 8.47 -3.33 -11.44
CA TYR A 118 9.23 -3.36 -10.19
C TYR A 118 8.41 -3.88 -9.01
N PHE A 119 7.16 -3.38 -8.86
CA PHE A 119 6.27 -3.85 -7.80
C PHE A 119 5.92 -5.33 -7.97
N SER A 120 5.67 -5.78 -9.20
CA SER A 120 5.34 -7.18 -9.48
C SER A 120 6.48 -8.15 -9.15
N GLU A 121 7.72 -7.75 -9.40
CA GLU A 121 8.91 -8.54 -9.05
C GLU A 121 9.08 -8.62 -7.53
N LYS A 122 8.94 -7.50 -6.82
CA LYS A 122 8.92 -7.48 -5.35
C LYS A 122 7.75 -8.32 -4.80
N TRP A 123 6.59 -8.27 -5.43
CA TRP A 123 5.44 -9.11 -5.07
C TRP A 123 5.78 -10.58 -5.20
N LYS A 124 6.32 -11.02 -6.34
CA LYS A 124 6.69 -12.42 -6.59
C LYS A 124 7.66 -12.96 -5.53
N GLN A 125 8.63 -12.15 -5.11
CA GLN A 125 9.62 -12.51 -4.09
C GLN A 125 8.98 -12.64 -2.70
N ASN A 126 8.02 -11.77 -2.36
CA ASN A 126 7.43 -11.69 -1.02
C ASN A 126 6.09 -12.42 -0.87
N ALA A 127 5.41 -12.76 -1.97
CA ALA A 127 4.12 -13.46 -2.00
C ALA A 127 4.07 -14.73 -1.15
N PRO A 128 5.05 -15.66 -1.17
CA PRO A 128 5.00 -16.85 -0.32
C PRO A 128 5.06 -16.50 1.18
N THR A 129 5.86 -15.48 1.54
CA THR A 129 5.93 -14.98 2.92
C THR A 129 4.63 -14.29 3.31
N LEU A 130 4.09 -13.41 2.47
CA LEU A 130 2.84 -12.70 2.71
C LEU A 130 1.63 -13.65 2.80
N ALA A 131 1.58 -14.69 1.97
CA ALA A 131 0.56 -15.74 2.02
C ALA A 131 0.60 -16.51 3.35
N ARG A 132 1.81 -16.77 3.88
CA ARG A 132 2.00 -17.39 5.20
C ARG A 132 1.45 -16.54 6.33
N TRP A 133 1.47 -15.21 6.17
CA TRP A 133 0.96 -14.24 7.14
C TRP A 133 -0.41 -13.64 6.75
N ALA A 134 -1.08 -14.17 5.73
CA ALA A 134 -2.28 -13.60 5.10
C ALA A 134 -3.42 -13.35 6.09
N ILE A 135 -3.63 -14.29 7.03
CA ILE A 135 -4.67 -14.19 8.08
C ILE A 135 -4.46 -12.93 8.94
N GLY A 136 -3.22 -12.63 9.33
CA GLY A 136 -2.91 -11.41 10.08
C GLY A 136 -2.78 -10.15 9.21
N GLN A 137 -2.49 -10.31 7.91
CA GLN A 137 -2.35 -9.23 6.93
C GLN A 137 -3.72 -8.64 6.58
N THR A 138 -4.74 -9.47 6.31
CA THR A 138 -6.11 -9.01 6.06
C THR A 138 -6.65 -8.22 7.24
N LEU A 139 -6.34 -8.62 8.48
CA LEU A 139 -6.75 -7.90 9.68
C LEU A 139 -6.05 -6.53 9.82
N MET A 140 -4.76 -6.45 9.48
CA MET A 140 -4.01 -5.18 9.52
C MET A 140 -4.36 -4.23 8.39
N ILE A 141 -4.57 -4.74 7.17
CA ILE A 141 -5.01 -3.90 6.06
C ILE A 141 -6.41 -3.38 6.33
N ASN A 142 -7.29 -4.21 6.88
CA ASN A 142 -8.59 -3.75 7.36
C ASN A 142 -8.41 -2.68 8.45
N GLN A 143 -7.53 -2.85 9.44
CA GLN A 143 -7.25 -1.78 10.42
C GLN A 143 -6.64 -0.51 9.81
N LEU A 144 -5.83 -0.59 8.76
CA LEU A 144 -5.26 0.59 8.09
C LEU A 144 -6.32 1.33 7.24
N ILE A 145 -7.30 0.60 6.72
CA ILE A 145 -8.43 1.12 5.96
C ILE A 145 -9.53 1.65 6.89
N ASP A 146 -9.78 0.94 7.99
CA ASP A 146 -10.85 1.16 9.00
C ASP A 146 -10.43 2.10 10.13
N MET A 147 -9.14 2.24 10.42
CA MET A 147 -8.66 3.40 11.16
C MET A 147 -9.04 4.62 10.32
N GLU A 148 -10.10 5.33 10.72
CA GLU A 148 -10.07 6.78 10.66
C GLU A 148 -8.69 7.16 11.20
N TRP A 149 -7.81 7.65 10.32
CA TRP A 149 -6.48 8.09 10.69
C TRP A 149 -6.70 9.37 11.50
N LYS A 150 -7.12 9.24 12.76
CA LYS A 150 -7.29 10.31 13.73
C LYS A 150 -5.91 10.84 14.12
N PHE A 151 -5.21 11.42 13.16
CA PHE A 151 -4.64 12.72 13.44
C PHE A 151 -5.83 13.67 13.33
N GLY A 152 -6.30 14.18 14.48
CA GLY A 152 -7.08 15.42 14.47
C GLY A 152 -6.42 16.36 13.45
N VAL A 153 -7.08 16.84 12.39
CA VAL A 153 -8.32 17.61 12.47
C VAL A 153 -8.40 18.30 13.83
N THR A 154 -7.45 19.20 14.09
CA THR A 154 -7.85 20.39 14.84
C THR A 154 -8.85 21.10 13.95
N SER A 155 -10.13 20.87 14.21
CA SER A 155 -11.22 21.65 13.67
C SER A 155 -10.86 23.12 13.81
N GLY A 156 -10.89 23.86 12.71
CA GLY A 156 -10.98 25.30 12.79
C GLY A 156 -12.33 25.67 13.40
N SER A 157 -12.29 26.38 14.53
CA SER A 157 -13.12 27.54 14.89
C SER A 157 -12.67 28.05 16.26
#